data_AF-A0A0G9GX62-F1
#
_entry.id   AF-A0A0G9GX62-F1
#
_cell.length_a   1.000
_cell.length_b   1.000
_cell.length_c   1.000
_cell.angle_alpha   90.00
_cell.angle_beta   90.00
_cell.angle_gamma   90.00
#
_symmetry.space_group_name_H-M   'P 1'
#
loop_
_entity.id
_entity.type
_entity.pdbx_description
1 polymer ?
#
loop_
_entity_poly.entity_id
_entity_poly.type
_entity_poly.pdbx_seq_one_letter_code
_entity_poly.pdbx_strand_id
1 'polypeptide(L)' 'MSIFSTKVNGQKVTVVARNVAYVTENSEGRGVITFTNGDSINTQVGYDSIRRNVAKALDGAKEIAE' A
#
# COMPACT_ATOMS: atom_id res chain seq x y z
N MET A 1 1.75 -4.49 13.57
CA MET A 1 1.49 -3.11 13.09
C MET A 1 1.17 -3.17 11.59
N SER A 2 0.09 -2.51 11.12
CA SER A 2 -0.36 -2.57 9.72
C SER A 2 0.51 -1.75 8.77
N ILE A 3 1.75 -2.17 8.54
CA ILE A 3 2.70 -1.49 7.65
C ILE A 3 3.28 -2.43 6.62
N PHE A 4 3.69 -1.89 5.47
CA PHE A 4 4.52 -2.59 4.49
C PHE A 4 5.49 -1.60 3.82
N SER A 5 6.57 -2.10 3.25
CA SER A 5 7.48 -1.28 2.45
C SER A 5 7.15 -1.37 0.96
N THR A 6 7.25 -0.25 0.26
CA THR A 6 7.19 -0.19 -1.21
C THR A 6 8.26 0.76 -1.74
N LYS A 7 8.32 0.95 -3.06
CA LYS A 7 9.26 1.85 -3.73
C LYS A 7 8.52 2.97 -4.44
N VAL A 8 8.93 4.21 -4.18
CA VAL A 8 8.39 5.43 -4.79
C VAL A 8 9.60 6.31 -5.16
N ASN A 9 9.66 6.79 -6.40
CA ASN A 9 10.73 7.70 -6.87
C ASN A 9 12.16 7.24 -6.53
N GLY A 10 12.45 5.95 -6.63
CA GLY A 10 13.77 5.38 -6.30
C GLY A 10 13.97 5.06 -4.82
N GLN A 11 13.12 5.55 -3.92
CA GLN A 11 13.26 5.43 -2.48
C GLN A 11 12.36 4.32 -1.91
N LYS A 12 12.87 3.62 -0.90
CA LYS A 12 12.07 2.68 -0.11
C LYS A 12 11.23 3.47 0.89
N VAL A 13 9.92 3.33 0.83
CA VAL A 13 8.97 4.02 1.70
C VAL A 13 8.18 3.03 2.53
N THR A 14 7.80 3.43 3.74
CA THR A 14 6.91 2.65 4.61
C THR A 14 5.50 3.20 4.48
N VAL A 15 4.57 2.32 4.11
CA VAL A 15 3.16 2.65 3.97
C VAL A 15 2.40 2.13 5.18
N VAL A 16 1.61 2.99 5.81
CA VAL A 16 0.65 2.61 6.85
C VAL A 16 -0.61 2.12 6.16
N ALA A 17 -0.80 0.81 6.09
CA ALA A 17 -1.89 0.18 5.36
C ALA A 17 -3.28 0.58 5.88
N ARG A 18 -3.39 0.93 7.18
CA ARG A 18 -4.65 1.46 7.77
C ARG A 18 -5.10 2.80 7.20
N ASN A 19 -4.18 3.58 6.63
CA ASN A 19 -4.50 4.87 6.01
C ASN A 19 -4.77 4.75 4.51
N VAL A 20 -4.68 3.54 3.94
CA VAL A 20 -4.98 3.31 2.52
C VAL A 20 -6.49 3.23 2.35
N ALA A 21 -7.05 4.11 1.52
CA ALA A 21 -8.45 4.07 1.14
C ALA A 21 -8.69 3.00 0.07
N TYR A 22 -7.89 3.03 -1.00
CA TYR A 22 -7.93 2.05 -2.08
C TYR A 22 -6.63 2.07 -2.90
N VAL A 23 -6.47 1.04 -3.73
CA VAL A 23 -5.36 0.90 -4.67
C VAL A 23 -5.95 0.79 -6.07
N THR A 24 -5.40 1.52 -7.04
CA THR A 24 -5.73 1.41 -8.47
C THR A 24 -4.50 1.03 -9.28
N GLU A 25 -4.72 0.62 -10.52
CA GLU A 25 -3.67 0.41 -11.50
C GLU A 25 -3.56 1.64 -12.42
N ASN A 26 -2.34 2.10 -12.69
CA ASN A 26 -2.09 3.13 -13.70
C ASN A 26 -1.86 2.53 -15.10
N SER A 27 -1.72 3.37 -16.12
CA SER A 27 -1.49 2.94 -17.51
C SER A 27 -0.21 2.13 -17.73
N GLU A 28 0.73 2.13 -16.78
CA GLU A 28 1.97 1.34 -16.82
C GLU A 28 1.85 0.01 -16.03
N GLY A 29 0.66 -0.34 -15.51
CA GLY A 29 0.45 -1.53 -14.68
C GLY A 29 0.96 -1.39 -13.24
N ARG A 30 1.34 -0.17 -12.82
CA ARG A 30 1.85 0.11 -11.48
C ARG A 30 0.72 0.43 -10.51
N GLY A 31 0.91 0.09 -9.25
CA GLY A 31 -0.04 0.38 -8.20
C GLY A 31 0.00 1.87 -7.82
N VAL A 32 -1.18 2.48 -7.74
CA VAL A 32 -1.39 3.81 -7.17
C VAL A 32 -2.10 3.63 -5.85
N ILE A 33 -1.49 4.11 -4.77
CA ILE A 33 -2.09 4.05 -3.43
C ILE A 33 -2.78 5.38 -3.18
N THR A 34 -4.09 5.35 -2.93
CA THR A 34 -4.84 6.52 -2.47
C THR A 34 -5.09 6.39 -0.98
N PHE A 35 -4.76 7.43 -0.24
CA PHE A 35 -4.92 7.50 1.21
C PHE A 35 -6.26 8.11 1.61
N THR A 36 -6.66 7.88 2.86
CA THR A 36 -7.92 8.39 3.42
C THR A 36 -7.99 9.92 3.51
N ASN A 37 -6.85 10.60 3.46
CA ASN A 37 -6.77 12.06 3.38
C ASN A 37 -6.88 12.62 1.94
N GLY A 38 -7.03 11.75 0.93
CA GLY A 38 -7.13 12.12 -0.48
C GLY A 38 -5.78 12.19 -1.21
N ASP A 39 -4.65 12.08 -0.51
CA ASP A 39 -3.34 12.02 -1.16
C ASP A 39 -3.18 10.72 -1.94
N SER A 40 -2.36 10.76 -3.00
CA SER A 40 -2.04 9.57 -3.78
C SER A 40 -0.55 9.49 -4.08
N ILE A 41 -0.04 8.27 -4.12
CA ILE A 41 1.35 7.99 -4.52
C ILE A 41 1.38 6.98 -5.66
N ASN A 42 2.14 7.33 -6.70
CA ASN A 42 2.49 6.40 -7.76
C ASN A 42 3.66 5.53 -7.29
N THR A 43 3.42 4.22 -7.15
CA THR A 43 4.48 3.29 -6.78
C THR A 43 5.28 2.87 -8.01
N GLN A 44 6.48 2.36 -7.79
CA GLN A 44 7.29 1.70 -8.83
C GLN A 44 7.07 0.19 -8.84
N VAL A 45 5.97 -0.29 -8.24
CA VAL A 45 5.65 -1.70 -8.04
C VAL A 45 4.31 -1.98 -8.70
N GLY A 46 4.13 -3.19 -9.25
CA GLY A 46 2.89 -3.59 -9.91
C GLY A 46 1.66 -3.55 -8.99
N TYR A 47 0.48 -3.28 -9.58
CA TYR A 47 -0.79 -3.19 -8.86
C TYR A 47 -1.06 -4.40 -7.96
N ASP A 48 -0.95 -5.62 -8.48
CA ASP A 48 -1.23 -6.85 -7.71
C ASP A 48 -0.33 -7.00 -6.48
N SER A 49 0.93 -6.59 -6.59
CA SER A 49 1.85 -6.65 -5.46
C SER A 49 1.48 -5.66 -4.37
N ILE A 50 1.07 -4.44 -4.74
CA ILE A 50 0.57 -3.45 -3.77
C ILE A 50 -0.71 -3.93 -3.11
N ARG A 51 -1.68 -4.41 -3.90
CA ARG A 51 -2.95 -4.96 -3.40
C ARG A 51 -2.72 -6.09 -2.39
N ARG A 52 -1.85 -7.06 -2.71
CA ARG A 52 -1.50 -8.15 -1.79
C ARG A 52 -0.83 -7.66 -0.52
N ASN A 53 0.08 -6.68 -0.62
CA ASN A 53 0.77 -6.13 0.54
C ASN A 53 -0.18 -5.39 1.49
N VAL A 54 -1.13 -4.61 0.96
CA VAL A 54 -2.17 -3.95 1.76
C VAL A 54 -3.00 -4.99 2.50
N ALA A 55 -3.51 -6.01 1.79
CA ALA A 55 -4.31 -7.07 2.40
C ALA A 55 -3.53 -7.80 3.51
N LYS A 56 -2.27 -8.20 3.23
CA LYS A 56 -1.41 -8.87 4.21
C LYS A 56 -1.12 -8.00 5.44
N ALA A 57 -0.87 -6.70 5.25
CA ALA A 57 -0.58 -5.78 6.35
C ALA A 57 -1.82 -5.50 7.22
N LEU A 58 -3.02 -5.51 6.63
CA LEU A 58 -4.26 -5.38 7.38
C LEU A 58 -4.62 -6.67 8.13
N ASP A 59 -4.44 -7.82 7.48
CA ASP A 59 -4.72 -9.14 8.05
C ASP A 59 -3.75 -9.50 9.18
N GLY A 60 -2.45 -9.32 8.97
CA GLY A 60 -1.42 -9.52 10.00
C GLY A 60 -1.47 -8.50 11.14
N ALA A 61 -2.35 -7.51 11.08
CA ALA A 61 -2.64 -6.62 12.21
C ALA A 61 -3.85 -7.06 13.05
N LYS A 62 -4.54 -8.12 12.63
CA LYS A 62 -5.67 -8.71 13.34
C LYS A 62 -5.22 -9.70 14.43
N GLU A 63 -3.96 -10.16 14.41
CA GLU A 63 -3.41 -11.15 15.35
C GLU A 63 -2.76 -10.57 16.63
N ILE A 64 -3.27 -9.46 17.17
CA ILE A 64 -2.93 -9.05 18.55
C ILE A 64 -4.20 -8.57 19.25
N ALA A 65 -5.13 -9.50 19.45
CA ALA A 65 -6.09 -9.39 20.54
C ALA A 65 -5.57 -10.31 21.64
N GLU A 66 -4.90 -9.70 22.63
CA GLU A 66 -4.51 -10.33 23.90
C GLU A 66 -5.75 -10.63 24.74
#